data_AF-A0A2N8HCS8-F1
#
_entry.id   AF-A0A2N8HCS8-F1
#
_cell.length_a   1.000
_cell.length_b   1.000
_cell.length_c   1.000
_cell.angle_alpha   90.00
_cell.angle_beta   90.00
_cell.angle_gamma   90.00
#
_symmetry.space_group_name_H-M   'P 1'
#
loop_
_entity.id
_entity.type
_entity.pdbx_description
1 polymer ?
#
loop_
_entity_poly.entity_id
_entity_poly.type
_entity_poly.pdbx_seq_one_letter_code
_entity_poly.pdbx_strand_id
1 'polypeptide(L)'
;MLHRCPWEWKSACLPPSPGLPVPVRGVIDLVQHDLTAVDYKSSTAKPDTGHAAFDHELQLVTYQMMIEEATGDTPPSLDLIYLVKTKMPQVIRVKIHPANEQRKQRIADLYRIACEGITTERFHPQPGMQCSWCQYRKECSGWCRQ
;
A
#
# COMPACT_ATOMS: atom_id res chain seq x y z
N MET A 1 22.82 -19.71 -23.48
CA MET A 1 21.71 -18.74 -23.33
C MET A 1 20.55 -19.48 -22.68
N LEU A 2 20.35 -19.31 -21.37
CA LEU A 2 19.18 -19.84 -20.67
C LEU A 2 18.32 -18.64 -20.29
N HIS A 3 17.11 -18.59 -20.86
CA HIS A 3 16.08 -17.63 -20.49
C HIS A 3 15.73 -17.83 -19.02
N ARG A 4 16.00 -16.82 -18.18
CA ARG A 4 15.44 -16.74 -16.84
C ARG A 4 13.99 -16.27 -16.94
N CYS A 5 13.08 -16.98 -16.28
CA CYS A 5 11.72 -16.50 -16.04
C CYS A 5 11.78 -15.23 -15.17
N PRO A 6 11.15 -14.11 -15.57
CA PRO A 6 11.22 -12.85 -14.82
C PRO A 6 10.60 -12.88 -13.42
N TRP A 7 9.85 -13.92 -13.06
CA TRP A 7 9.06 -14.00 -11.83
C TRP A 7 9.66 -14.92 -10.74
N GLU A 8 10.87 -15.47 -10.92
CA GLU A 8 11.57 -16.17 -9.83
C GLU A 8 12.09 -15.18 -8.78
N TRP A 9 11.22 -14.83 -7.83
CA TRP A 9 11.58 -14.09 -6.62
C TRP A 9 12.50 -14.95 -5.74
N LYS A 10 13.81 -14.93 -6.02
CA LYS A 10 14.78 -15.47 -5.08
C LYS A 10 14.61 -14.76 -3.75
N SER A 11 14.27 -15.52 -2.71
CA SER A 11 14.09 -15.09 -1.32
C SER A 11 15.40 -14.64 -0.64
N ALA A 12 16.34 -14.09 -1.40
CA ALA A 12 17.47 -13.39 -0.84
C ALA A 12 16.95 -12.09 -0.22
N CYS A 13 17.48 -11.71 0.94
CA CYS A 13 17.29 -10.39 1.52
C CYS A 13 17.71 -9.34 0.50
N LEU A 14 16.76 -8.87 -0.31
CA LEU A 14 16.99 -7.80 -1.26
C LEU A 14 17.44 -6.58 -0.47
N PRO A 15 18.40 -5.77 -0.98
CA PRO A 15 18.65 -4.48 -0.37
C PRO A 15 17.35 -3.66 -0.35
N PRO A 16 17.19 -2.72 0.59
CA PRO A 16 16.06 -1.81 0.55
C PRO A 16 15.99 -1.10 -0.81
N SER A 17 14.79 -0.97 -1.36
CA SER A 17 14.53 -0.14 -2.53
C SER A 17 15.07 1.27 -2.29
N PRO A 18 15.59 1.97 -3.32
CA PRO A 18 16.07 3.34 -3.16
C PRO A 18 15.06 4.22 -2.42
N GLY A 19 15.47 4.78 -1.28
CA GLY A 19 14.64 5.65 -0.44
C GLY A 19 13.88 4.97 0.71
N LEU A 20 13.77 3.64 0.75
CA LEU A 20 13.09 2.92 1.83
C LEU A 20 14.08 2.44 2.91
N PRO A 21 13.70 2.45 4.20
CA PRO A 21 14.58 2.06 5.30
C PRO A 21 14.76 0.55 5.44
N VAL A 22 13.86 -0.24 4.84
CA VAL A 22 13.83 -1.70 4.90
C VAL A 22 13.37 -2.27 3.56
N PRO A 23 13.71 -3.52 3.22
CA PRO A 23 13.16 -4.18 2.04
C PRO A 23 11.65 -4.33 2.18
N VAL A 24 10.89 -3.85 1.19
CA VAL A 24 9.44 -4.00 1.15
C VAL A 24 9.08 -5.20 0.29
N ARG A 25 8.21 -6.05 0.81
CA ARG A 25 7.64 -7.18 0.09
C ARG A 25 6.14 -7.03 0.05
N GLY A 26 5.56 -7.07 -1.14
CA GLY A 26 4.13 -7.02 -1.37
C GLY A 26 3.73 -7.82 -2.60
N VAL A 27 2.43 -7.92 -2.83
CA VAL A 27 1.83 -8.47 -4.05
C VAL A 27 0.94 -7.39 -4.63
N ILE A 28 1.17 -7.03 -5.88
CA ILE A 28 0.30 -6.13 -6.63
C ILE A 28 -0.79 -7.01 -7.27
N ASP A 29 -2.07 -6.70 -7.06
CA ASP A 29 -3.18 -7.53 -7.55
C ASP A 29 -3.12 -7.74 -9.07
N LEU A 30 -2.90 -6.66 -9.82
CA LEU A 30 -2.74 -6.68 -11.27
C LEU A 30 -1.82 -5.55 -11.73
N VAL A 31 -0.89 -5.87 -12.62
CA VAL A 31 -0.11 -4.90 -13.41
C VAL A 31 -0.52 -5.07 -14.87
N GLN A 32 -1.04 -4.01 -15.49
CA GLN A 32 -1.43 -4.03 -16.89
C GLN A 32 -0.20 -3.91 -17.81
N HIS A 33 -0.38 -4.11 -19.13
CA HIS A 33 0.70 -4.05 -20.11
C HIS A 33 1.46 -2.70 -20.09
N ASP A 34 0.74 -1.60 -19.85
CA ASP A 34 1.28 -0.24 -19.81
C ASP A 34 1.83 0.12 -18.41
N LEU A 35 2.05 -0.89 -17.56
CA LEU A 35 2.47 -0.78 -16.17
C LEU A 35 1.41 -0.20 -15.21
N THR A 36 0.19 0.09 -15.66
CA THR A 36 -0.88 0.53 -14.73
C THR A 36 -1.05 -0.49 -13.61
N ALA A 37 -0.81 -0.06 -12.37
CA ALA A 37 -1.08 -0.86 -11.20
C ALA A 37 -2.58 -0.79 -10.90
N VAL A 38 -3.23 -1.93 -10.73
CA VAL A 38 -4.65 -2.02 -10.39
C VAL A 38 -4.79 -2.79 -9.09
N ASP A 39 -5.54 -2.23 -8.15
CA ASP A 39 -5.88 -2.86 -6.88
C ASP A 39 -7.41 -2.99 -6.75
N TYR A 40 -7.88 -4.18 -6.35
CA TYR A 40 -9.29 -4.48 -6.23
C TYR A 40 -9.76 -4.31 -4.79
N LYS A 41 -10.75 -3.43 -4.60
CA LYS A 41 -11.40 -3.23 -3.30
C LYS A 41 -12.84 -3.69 -3.37
N SER A 42 -13.35 -4.23 -2.26
CA SER A 42 -14.79 -4.42 -2.10
C SER A 42 -15.35 -3.42 -1.11
N SER A 43 -16.52 -2.87 -1.40
CA SER A 43 -17.15 -1.85 -0.57
C SER A 43 -18.66 -2.07 -0.48
N THR A 44 -19.27 -1.66 0.61
CA THR A 44 -20.74 -1.63 0.77
C THR A 44 -21.37 -0.34 0.22
N ALA A 45 -20.55 0.66 -0.11
CA ALA A 45 -20.98 1.94 -0.66
C ALA A 45 -20.10 2.37 -1.84
N LYS A 46 -20.63 3.29 -2.66
CA LYS A 46 -19.86 3.94 -3.72
C LYS A 46 -18.68 4.69 -3.09
N PRO A 47 -17.44 4.52 -3.61
CA PRO A 47 -16.29 5.25 -3.07
C PRO A 47 -16.43 6.75 -3.32
N ASP A 48 -15.95 7.55 -2.37
CA ASP A 48 -15.61 8.94 -2.63
C ASP A 48 -14.27 8.97 -3.36
N THR A 49 -14.29 9.36 -4.63
CA THR A 49 -13.11 9.34 -5.48
C THR A 49 -12.03 10.32 -5.04
N GLY A 50 -12.39 11.41 -4.35
CA GLY A 50 -11.43 12.39 -3.84
C GLY A 50 -10.65 11.86 -2.64
N HIS A 51 -11.31 11.11 -1.76
CA HIS A 51 -10.69 10.51 -0.58
C HIS A 51 -9.97 9.19 -0.88
N ALA A 52 -10.45 8.40 -1.84
CA ALA A 52 -9.86 7.10 -2.18
C ALA A 52 -8.35 7.16 -2.48
N ALA A 53 -7.88 8.23 -3.13
CA ALA A 53 -6.46 8.42 -3.42
C ALA A 53 -5.61 8.61 -2.16
N PHE A 54 -6.16 9.27 -1.14
CA PHE A 54 -5.51 9.47 0.15
C PHE A 54 -5.59 8.23 1.03
N ASP A 55 -6.77 7.61 1.13
CA ASP A 55 -7.03 6.44 1.97
C ASP A 55 -6.17 5.23 1.60
N HIS A 56 -5.84 5.09 0.31
CA HIS A 56 -5.04 3.98 -0.22
C HIS A 56 -3.63 4.38 -0.65
N GLU A 57 -3.18 5.57 -0.25
CA GLU A 57 -1.94 6.13 -0.78
C GLU A 57 -0.69 5.31 -0.43
N LEU A 58 -0.57 4.86 0.82
CA LEU A 58 0.56 4.03 1.25
C LEU A 58 0.72 2.82 0.34
N GLN A 59 -0.38 2.14 0.02
CA GLN A 59 -0.35 0.96 -0.85
C GLN A 59 -0.01 1.32 -2.29
N LEU A 60 -0.73 2.27 -2.88
CA LEU A 60 -0.61 2.60 -4.31
C LEU A 60 0.73 3.23 -4.67
N VAL A 61 1.24 4.13 -3.83
CA VAL A 61 2.56 4.75 -4.06
C VAL A 61 3.67 3.71 -3.88
N THR A 62 3.53 2.79 -2.92
CA THR A 62 4.47 1.67 -2.79
C THR A 62 4.46 0.78 -4.03
N TYR A 63 3.30 0.52 -4.63
CA TYR A 63 3.20 -0.22 -5.90
C TYR A 63 3.94 0.50 -7.02
N GLN A 64 3.77 1.82 -7.14
CA GLN A 64 4.52 2.62 -8.10
C GLN A 64 6.03 2.49 -7.88
N MET A 65 6.52 2.65 -6.65
CA MET A 65 7.94 2.55 -6.33
C MET A 65 8.52 1.18 -6.69
N MET A 66 7.78 0.09 -6.41
CA MET A 66 8.19 -1.27 -6.79
C MET A 66 8.20 -1.48 -8.31
N ILE A 67 7.24 -0.90 -9.04
CA ILE A 67 7.21 -0.96 -10.51
C ILE A 67 8.40 -0.19 -11.09
N GLU A 68 8.62 1.05 -10.65
CA GLU A 68 9.74 1.89 -11.10
C GLU A 68 11.09 1.23 -10.81
N GLU A 69 11.25 0.56 -9.67
CA GLU A 69 12.47 -0.19 -9.36
C GLU A 69 12.67 -1.41 -10.27
N ALA A 70 11.58 -2.12 -10.60
CA ALA A 70 11.64 -3.34 -11.41
C ALA A 70 11.80 -3.06 -12.92
N THR A 71 11.24 -1.96 -13.42
CA THR A 71 11.16 -1.66 -14.86
C THR A 71 11.98 -0.44 -15.28
N GLY A 72 12.25 0.50 -14.37
CA GLY A 72 12.82 1.82 -14.68
C GLY A 72 11.81 2.85 -15.19
N ASP A 73 10.54 2.46 -15.35
CA ASP A 73 9.49 3.28 -15.96
C ASP A 73 8.40 3.65 -14.94
N THR A 74 7.84 4.86 -15.06
CA THR A 74 6.71 5.30 -14.25
C THR A 74 5.39 4.79 -14.83
N PRO A 75 4.54 4.12 -14.04
CA PRO A 75 3.21 3.71 -14.49
C PRO A 75 2.35 4.95 -14.83
N PRO A 76 1.50 4.90 -15.87
CA PRO A 76 0.69 6.04 -16.29
C PRO A 76 -0.46 6.34 -15.32
N SER A 77 -0.91 5.36 -14.54
CA SER A 77 -1.87 5.55 -13.45
C SER A 77 -1.78 4.46 -12.38
N LEU A 78 -2.40 4.75 -11.24
CA LEU A 78 -2.59 3.84 -10.11
C LEU A 78 -4.10 3.72 -9.90
N ASP A 79 -4.65 2.55 -10.18
CA ASP A 79 -6.09 2.40 -10.30
C ASP A 79 -6.66 1.57 -9.17
N LEU A 80 -7.82 2.00 -8.67
CA LEU A 80 -8.65 1.23 -7.76
C LEU A 80 -9.89 0.75 -8.50
N ILE A 81 -10.17 -0.54 -8.44
CA ILE A 81 -11.44 -1.10 -8.91
C ILE A 81 -12.27 -1.49 -7.69
N TYR A 82 -13.35 -0.75 -7.47
CA TYR A 82 -14.30 -1.02 -6.40
C TYR A 82 -15.42 -1.94 -6.89
N LEU A 83 -15.52 -3.11 -6.26
CA LEU A 83 -16.65 -4.02 -6.33
C LEU A 83 -17.67 -3.62 -5.26
N VAL A 84 -18.68 -2.83 -5.65
CA VAL A 84 -19.70 -2.29 -4.74
C VAL A 84 -20.82 -3.30 -4.55
N LYS A 85 -20.89 -3.86 -3.34
CA LYS A 85 -21.78 -4.97 -2.94
C LYS A 85 -23.12 -4.45 -2.41
N THR A 86 -23.97 -3.93 -3.29
CA THR A 86 -25.36 -3.55 -2.96
C THR A 86 -26.36 -4.49 -3.65
N LYS A 87 -27.67 -4.28 -3.45
CA LYS A 87 -28.72 -5.02 -4.19
C LYS A 87 -28.54 -4.94 -5.71
N MET A 88 -27.99 -3.82 -6.21
CA MET A 88 -27.57 -3.66 -7.60
C MET A 88 -26.04 -3.48 -7.63
N PRO A 89 -25.28 -4.57 -7.85
CA PRO A 89 -23.83 -4.50 -7.79
C PRO A 89 -23.27 -3.56 -8.86
N GLN A 90 -22.23 -2.81 -8.51
CA GLN A 90 -21.55 -1.89 -9.42
C GLN A 90 -20.05 -2.13 -9.39
N VAL A 91 -19.41 -1.93 -10.53
CA VAL A 91 -17.94 -1.90 -10.65
C VAL A 91 -17.53 -0.48 -10.98
N ILE A 92 -16.75 0.14 -10.09
CA ILE A 92 -16.34 1.54 -10.22
C ILE A 92 -14.82 1.59 -10.27
N ARG A 93 -14.28 2.13 -11.37
CA ARG A 93 -12.83 2.38 -11.52
C ARG A 93 -12.51 3.81 -11.14
N VAL A 94 -11.59 3.98 -10.18
CA VAL A 94 -11.02 5.26 -9.78
C VAL A 94 -9.59 5.30 -10.29
N LYS A 95 -9.30 6.22 -11.21
CA LYS A 95 -7.96 6.43 -11.74
C LYS A 95 -7.23 7.47 -10.91
N ILE A 96 -6.07 7.12 -10.38
CA ILE A 96 -5.25 8.04 -9.59
C ILE A 96 -3.99 8.36 -10.38
N HIS A 97 -3.65 9.65 -10.44
CA HIS A 97 -2.44 10.08 -11.11
C HIS A 97 -1.19 9.51 -10.41
N PRO A 98 -0.12 9.25 -11.18
CA PRO A 98 1.15 8.81 -10.63
C PRO A 98 1.62 9.74 -9.51
N ALA A 99 2.22 9.13 -8.49
CA ALA A 99 2.87 9.83 -7.40
C ALA A 99 4.03 10.66 -7.92
N ASN A 100 4.06 11.93 -7.54
CA ASN A 100 5.24 12.77 -7.67
C ASN A 100 6.24 12.45 -6.53
N GLU A 101 7.42 13.04 -6.62
CA GLU A 101 8.50 12.82 -5.64
C GLU A 101 8.10 13.19 -4.20
N GLN A 102 7.27 14.22 -4.01
CA GLN A 102 6.77 14.57 -2.68
C GLN A 102 5.91 13.45 -2.06
N ARG A 103 5.03 12.84 -2.85
CA ARG A 103 4.19 11.73 -2.39
C ARG A 103 5.02 10.49 -2.10
N LYS A 104 6.00 10.16 -2.95
CA LYS A 104 6.96 9.07 -2.71
C LYS A 104 7.77 9.30 -1.43
N GLN A 105 8.30 10.51 -1.24
CA GLN A 105 9.06 10.88 -0.05
C GLN A 105 8.20 10.74 1.22
N ARG A 106 6.95 11.21 1.19
CA ARG A 106 6.03 11.02 2.33
C ARG A 106 5.85 9.55 2.69
N ILE A 107 5.69 8.67 1.70
CA ILE A 107 5.58 7.22 1.97
C ILE A 107 6.88 6.64 2.52
N ALA A 108 8.03 7.03 1.98
CA ALA A 108 9.33 6.64 2.53
C ALA A 108 9.50 7.10 3.99
N ASP A 109 9.04 8.30 4.33
CA ASP A 109 9.07 8.83 5.68
C ASP A 109 8.14 8.06 6.62
N LEU A 110 6.93 7.69 6.17
CA LEU A 110 6.02 6.84 6.93
C LEU A 110 6.65 5.48 7.22
N TYR A 111 7.31 4.85 6.24
CA TYR A 111 8.06 3.62 6.48
C TYR A 111 9.16 3.81 7.52
N ARG A 112 9.91 4.91 7.47
CA ARG A 112 10.99 5.20 8.44
C ARG A 112 10.46 5.35 9.85
N ILE A 113 9.40 6.15 10.02
CA ILE A 113 8.76 6.36 11.33
C ILE A 113 8.21 5.03 11.86
N ALA A 114 7.55 4.24 11.02
CA ALA A 114 7.04 2.93 11.42
C ALA A 114 8.17 1.97 11.83
N CYS A 115 9.25 1.91 11.04
CA CYS A 115 10.40 1.05 11.35
C CYS A 115 11.09 1.48 12.64
N GLU A 116 11.33 2.78 12.85
CA GLU A 116 11.90 3.29 14.10
C GLU A 116 10.98 2.96 15.28
N GLY A 117 9.67 3.22 15.16
CA GLY A 117 8.72 2.92 16.22
C GLY A 117 8.67 1.43 16.59
N ILE A 118 8.67 0.55 15.58
CA ILE A 118 8.67 -0.91 15.79
C ILE A 118 9.99 -1.36 16.43
N THR A 119 11.13 -0.91 15.92
CA THR A 119 12.47 -1.33 16.41
C THR A 119 12.79 -0.78 17.80
N THR A 120 12.20 0.34 18.19
CA THR A 120 12.34 0.93 19.53
C THR A 120 11.16 0.60 20.46
N GLU A 121 10.30 -0.34 20.07
CA GLU A 121 9.16 -0.83 20.85
C GLU A 121 8.17 0.26 21.30
N ARG A 122 8.02 1.32 20.49
CA ARG A 122 7.08 2.44 20.74
C ARG A 122 5.66 2.07 20.32
N PHE A 123 4.99 1.23 21.09
CA PHE A 123 3.61 0.76 20.83
C PHE A 123 2.55 1.54 21.61
N HIS A 124 2.46 2.84 21.37
CA HIS A 124 1.44 3.68 22.01
C HIS A 124 0.04 3.41 21.44
N PRO A 125 -1.01 3.27 22.28
CA PRO A 125 -2.39 3.23 21.82
C PRO A 125 -2.73 4.43 20.94
N GLN A 126 -3.34 4.17 19.78
CA GLN A 126 -3.91 5.18 18.90
C GLN A 126 -5.40 4.89 18.68
N PRO A 127 -6.29 5.22 19.65
CA PRO A 127 -7.71 4.94 19.53
C PRO A 127 -8.34 5.68 18.35
N GLY A 128 -9.20 5.00 17.59
CA GLY A 128 -9.92 5.55 16.43
C GLY A 128 -11.05 4.62 15.98
N MET A 129 -11.64 4.89 14.80
CA MET A 129 -12.75 4.08 14.27
C MET A 129 -12.40 2.59 14.15
N GLN A 130 -11.13 2.28 13.87
CA GLN A 130 -10.57 0.93 13.77
C GLN A 130 -10.67 0.10 15.05
N CYS A 131 -10.84 0.73 16.22
CA CYS A 131 -11.01 0.02 17.47
C CYS A 131 -12.31 -0.81 17.52
N SER A 132 -13.31 -0.50 16.68
CA SER A 132 -14.58 -1.25 16.64
C SER A 132 -14.45 -2.67 16.05
N TRP A 133 -13.36 -2.96 15.32
CA TRP A 133 -13.04 -4.28 14.78
C TRP A 133 -11.64 -4.77 15.16
N CYS A 134 -11.00 -4.16 16.16
CA CYS A 134 -9.66 -4.54 16.62
C CYS A 134 -9.71 -5.71 17.62
N GLN A 135 -8.97 -6.79 17.34
CA GLN A 135 -8.88 -7.97 18.20
C GLN A 135 -8.14 -7.69 19.53
N TYR A 136 -7.27 -6.68 19.55
CA TYR A 136 -6.45 -6.31 20.72
C TYR A 136 -7.06 -5.20 21.58
N ARG A 137 -8.38 -4.98 21.46
CA ARG A 137 -9.07 -3.87 22.14
C ARG A 137 -8.92 -3.96 23.66
N LYS A 138 -8.95 -5.17 24.22
CA LYS A 138 -8.85 -5.41 25.66
C LYS A 138 -7.47 -5.03 26.19
N GLU A 139 -6.42 -5.53 25.54
CA GLU A 139 -5.03 -5.28 25.85
C GLU A 139 -4.71 -3.78 25.71
N CYS A 140 -5.15 -3.17 24.60
CA CYS A 140 -5.00 -1.75 24.34
C CYS A 140 -5.69 -0.88 25.42
N SER A 141 -6.89 -1.27 25.88
CA SER A 141 -7.59 -0.55 26.95
C SER A 141 -6.92 -0.65 28.32
N GLY A 142 -6.12 -1.71 28.54
CA GLY A 142 -5.32 -1.90 29.74
C GLY A 142 -3.93 -1.26 29.66
N TRP A 143 -3.63 -0.50 28.60
CA TRP A 143 -2.33 0.13 28.44
C TRP A 143 -2.12 1.21 29.49
N CYS A 144 -1.28 0.90 30.48
CA CYS A 144 -0.74 1.83 31.45
C CYS A 144 0.74 1.99 31.13
N ARG A 145 1.27 3.22 31.16
CA ARG A 145 2.71 3.45 30.98
C ARG A 145 3.48 2.59 31.99
N GLN A 146 4.37 1.73 31.51
CA GLN A 146 5.51 1.26 32.28
C GLN A 146 6.69 2.19 32.00
#